data_AF-A0A9R0T9S3-F1
#
_entry.id   AF-A0A9R0T9S3-F1
#
_cell.length_a   1.000
_cell.length_b   1.000
_cell.length_c   1.000
_cell.angle_alpha   90.00
_cell.angle_beta   90.00
_cell.angle_gamma   90.00
#
_symmetry.space_group_name_H-M   'P 1'
#
loop_
_entity.id
_entity.type
_entity.pdbx_description
1 polymer ?
#
loop_
_entity_poly.entity_id
_entity_poly.type
_entity_poly.pdbx_seq_one_letter_code
_entity_poly.pdbx_strand_id
1 'polypeptide(L)'
;MMVYKIHSHAHIQDLQARADELGHSNKSMLVNLVSLESVCIARKSYALLCPLIMESRSWACPELDSLSVVAGLSLEIQKLEHDVLPQLMVQEAKLERGALEALLLMKNSAITLLHLSKCFKDALGVLLAEEDLVSALVEELSLVLEDTADHVLKYNCDIAWLRVRHPWMVQLVTNVLETPVRFRDSNE
;
A
#
# COMPACT_ATOMS: atom_id res chain seq x y z
N MET A 1 -26.28 -18.59 -2.99
CA MET A 1 -25.10 -17.71 -2.90
C MET A 1 -25.25 -16.85 -1.65
N MET A 2 -24.28 -16.89 -0.74
CA MET A 2 -24.21 -16.03 0.44
C MET A 2 -23.26 -14.87 0.14
N VAL A 3 -23.59 -13.66 0.57
CA VAL A 3 -22.71 -12.49 0.40
C VAL A 3 -22.19 -12.06 1.77
N TYR A 4 -20.89 -11.86 1.89
CA TYR A 4 -20.24 -11.38 3.11
C TYR A 4 -19.50 -10.08 2.80
N LYS A 5 -19.92 -8.99 3.44
CA LYS A 5 -19.33 -7.66 3.23
C LYS A 5 -18.23 -7.37 4.24
N ILE A 6 -17.06 -7.00 3.73
CA ILE A 6 -15.89 -6.63 4.52
C ILE A 6 -15.71 -5.12 4.45
N HIS A 7 -15.77 -4.46 5.61
CA HIS A 7 -15.58 -3.02 5.74
C HIS A 7 -14.31 -2.67 6.53
N SER A 8 -13.63 -3.68 7.07
CA SER A 8 -12.54 -3.55 8.02
C SER A 8 -11.68 -4.82 8.02
N HIS A 9 -10.44 -4.68 8.48
CA HIS A 9 -9.56 -5.82 8.74
C HIS A 9 -10.17 -6.78 9.78
N ALA A 10 -10.87 -6.24 10.79
CA ALA A 10 -11.55 -7.05 11.79
C ALA A 10 -12.58 -8.01 11.17
N HIS A 11 -13.33 -7.58 10.15
CA HIS A 11 -14.26 -8.46 9.44
C HIS A 11 -13.57 -9.62 8.72
N ILE A 12 -12.32 -9.45 8.26
CA ILE A 12 -11.50 -10.52 7.68
C ILE A 12 -11.09 -11.52 8.77
N GLN A 13 -10.69 -11.03 9.95
CA GLN A 13 -10.34 -11.87 11.09
C GLN A 13 -11.55 -12.71 11.55
N ASP A 14 -12.71 -12.09 11.67
CA ASP A 14 -13.97 -12.77 12.01
C ASP A 14 -14.35 -13.82 10.95
N LEU A 15 -14.12 -13.51 9.67
CA LEU A 15 -14.34 -14.46 8.58
C LEU A 15 -13.39 -15.66 8.68
N GLN A 16 -12.10 -15.40 8.92
CA GLN A 16 -11.09 -16.45 9.07
C GLN A 16 -11.42 -17.37 10.24
N ALA A 17 -11.83 -16.83 11.39
CA ALA A 17 -12.20 -17.61 12.57
C ALA A 17 -13.40 -18.54 12.33
N ARG A 18 -14.24 -18.23 11.33
CA ARG A 18 -15.44 -18.99 10.97
C ARG A 18 -15.27 -19.78 9.69
N ALA A 19 -14.08 -19.80 9.10
CA ALA A 19 -13.84 -20.37 7.79
C ALA A 19 -14.15 -21.87 7.74
N ASP A 20 -13.80 -22.63 8.77
CA ASP A 20 -14.08 -24.07 8.84
C ASP A 20 -15.59 -24.36 8.89
N GLU A 21 -16.33 -23.63 9.73
CA GLU A 21 -17.79 -23.76 9.84
C GLU A 21 -18.51 -23.41 8.52
N LEU A 22 -18.06 -22.33 7.87
CA LEU A 22 -18.65 -21.82 6.64
C LEU A 22 -18.23 -22.65 5.42
N GLY A 23 -17.00 -23.14 5.39
CA GLY A 23 -16.42 -23.97 4.32
C GLY A 23 -17.08 -25.34 4.21
N HIS A 24 -17.54 -25.91 5.32
CA HIS A 24 -18.30 -27.18 5.31
C HIS A 24 -19.73 -27.06 4.77
N SER A 25 -20.23 -25.84 4.54
CA SER A 25 -21.63 -25.64 4.13
C SER A 25 -21.93 -25.95 2.66
N ASN A 26 -20.92 -26.21 1.81
CA ASN A 26 -21.03 -26.37 0.34
C ASN A 26 -21.77 -25.22 -0.39
N LYS A 27 -22.02 -24.10 0.28
CA LYS A 27 -22.70 -22.94 -0.31
C LYS A 27 -21.67 -22.05 -1.01
N SER A 28 -22.02 -21.57 -2.20
CA SER A 28 -21.24 -20.52 -2.85
C SER A 28 -21.25 -19.24 -2.01
N MET A 29 -20.07 -18.69 -1.77
CA MET A 29 -19.85 -17.50 -0.95
C MET A 29 -19.16 -16.42 -1.78
N LEU A 30 -19.81 -15.27 -1.89
CA LEU A 30 -19.22 -14.07 -2.46
C LEU A 30 -18.73 -13.19 -1.30
N VAL A 31 -17.43 -13.07 -1.18
CA VAL A 31 -16.80 -12.11 -0.27
C VAL A 31 -16.66 -10.80 -1.04
N ASN A 32 -17.33 -9.77 -0.57
CA ASN A 32 -17.26 -8.44 -1.15
C ASN A 32 -16.43 -7.56 -0.21
N LEU A 33 -15.22 -7.22 -0.64
CA LEU A 33 -14.39 -6.27 0.08
C LEU A 33 -14.77 -4.86 -0.34
N VAL A 34 -15.35 -4.11 0.58
CA VAL A 34 -15.84 -2.75 0.32
C VAL A 34 -14.82 -1.71 0.73
N SER A 35 -14.21 -1.88 1.91
CA SER A 35 -13.25 -0.92 2.46
C SER A 35 -12.27 -1.55 3.43
N LEU A 36 -11.15 -0.84 3.63
CA LEU A 36 -10.22 -1.03 4.74
C LEU A 36 -9.96 0.30 5.43
N GLU A 37 -9.59 0.20 6.71
CA GLU A 37 -9.34 1.33 7.59
C GLU A 37 -8.16 2.18 7.12
N SER A 38 -7.16 1.54 6.48
CA SER A 38 -5.94 2.22 6.05
C SER A 38 -5.14 1.41 5.02
N VAL A 39 -4.24 2.07 4.28
CA VAL A 39 -3.23 1.40 3.44
C VAL A 39 -2.30 0.53 4.31
N CYS A 40 -1.96 1.00 5.50
CA CYS A 40 -1.07 0.29 6.43
C CYS A 40 -1.54 -1.15 6.74
N ILE A 41 -2.85 -1.39 6.85
CA ILE A 41 -3.39 -2.71 7.16
C ILE A 41 -3.55 -3.62 5.94
N ALA A 42 -3.51 -3.07 4.72
CA ALA A 42 -3.83 -3.79 3.49
C ALA A 42 -2.98 -5.05 3.28
N ARG A 43 -1.68 -4.99 3.58
CA ARG A 43 -0.79 -6.17 3.48
C ARG A 43 -1.23 -7.30 4.41
N LYS A 44 -1.60 -6.99 5.66
CA LYS A 44 -2.08 -7.99 6.62
C LYS A 44 -3.44 -8.54 6.18
N SER A 45 -4.35 -7.66 5.75
CA SER A 45 -5.65 -8.05 5.20
C SER A 45 -5.52 -9.01 4.02
N TYR A 46 -4.64 -8.72 3.07
CA TYR A 46 -4.38 -9.58 1.92
C TYR A 46 -3.85 -10.96 2.34
N ALA A 47 -2.86 -10.99 3.24
CA ALA A 47 -2.28 -12.24 3.72
C ALA A 47 -3.28 -13.15 4.43
N LEU A 48 -4.31 -12.59 5.08
CA LEU A 48 -5.38 -13.36 5.71
C LEU A 48 -6.46 -13.79 4.71
N LEU A 49 -6.87 -12.89 3.80
CA LEU A 49 -7.98 -13.14 2.89
C LEU A 49 -7.59 -14.03 1.70
N CYS A 50 -6.38 -13.87 1.16
CA CYS A 50 -5.94 -14.57 -0.04
C CYS A 50 -6.00 -16.10 0.09
N PRO A 51 -5.47 -16.74 1.15
CA PRO A 51 -5.59 -18.19 1.32
C PRO A 51 -7.05 -18.66 1.38
N LEU A 52 -7.93 -17.94 2.09
CA LEU A 52 -9.35 -18.30 2.23
C LEU A 52 -10.06 -18.38 0.87
N ILE A 53 -9.73 -17.45 -0.03
CA ILE A 53 -10.31 -17.41 -1.38
C ILE A 53 -9.66 -18.45 -2.29
N MET A 54 -8.34 -18.62 -2.23
CA MET A 54 -7.60 -19.53 -3.13
C MET A 54 -7.81 -21.01 -2.79
N GLU A 55 -7.94 -21.35 -1.51
CA GLU A 55 -8.10 -22.74 -1.05
C GLU A 55 -9.55 -23.23 -1.22
N SER A 56 -10.52 -22.32 -1.24
CA SER A 56 -11.93 -22.64 -1.39
C SER A 56 -12.39 -22.56 -2.84
N ARG A 57 -12.89 -23.68 -3.38
CA ARG A 57 -13.50 -23.71 -4.73
C ARG A 57 -14.85 -23.01 -4.82
N SER A 58 -15.45 -22.67 -3.68
CA SER A 58 -16.81 -22.11 -3.61
C SER A 58 -16.83 -20.65 -3.18
N TRP A 59 -15.66 -20.06 -2.91
CA TRP A 59 -15.55 -18.67 -2.49
C TRP A 59 -14.97 -17.82 -3.62
N ALA A 60 -15.45 -16.59 -3.72
CA ALA A 60 -14.95 -15.62 -4.69
C ALA A 60 -14.81 -14.25 -4.02
N CYS A 61 -13.77 -13.52 -4.39
CA CYS A 61 -13.55 -12.13 -4.00
C CYS A 61 -13.05 -11.37 -5.23
N PRO A 62 -13.94 -10.67 -5.97
CA PRO A 62 -13.56 -9.92 -7.17
C PRO A 62 -12.52 -8.84 -6.89
N GLU A 63 -12.51 -8.29 -5.66
CA GLU A 63 -11.62 -7.20 -5.27
C GLU A 63 -10.24 -7.69 -4.79
N LEU A 64 -9.98 -9.01 -4.81
CA LEU A 64 -8.73 -9.58 -4.30
C LEU A 64 -7.49 -9.07 -5.06
N ASP A 65 -7.61 -8.87 -6.37
CA ASP A 65 -6.52 -8.32 -7.19
C ASP A 65 -6.24 -6.86 -6.80
N SER A 66 -7.28 -6.05 -6.60
CA SER A 66 -7.13 -4.67 -6.11
C SER A 66 -6.47 -4.66 -4.73
N LEU A 67 -6.91 -5.53 -3.82
CA LEU A 67 -6.30 -5.68 -2.50
C LEU A 67 -4.83 -6.08 -2.58
N SER A 68 -4.46 -6.95 -3.52
CA SER A 68 -3.08 -7.34 -3.76
C SER A 68 -2.20 -6.14 -4.16
N VAL A 69 -2.71 -5.25 -5.01
CA VAL A 69 -1.98 -4.04 -5.41
C VAL A 69 -1.77 -3.11 -4.21
N VAL A 70 -2.82 -2.87 -3.41
CA VAL A 70 -2.72 -2.02 -2.21
C VAL A 70 -1.83 -2.65 -1.14
N ALA A 71 -1.82 -3.98 -1.03
CA ALA A 71 -0.87 -4.71 -0.18
C ALA A 71 0.59 -4.50 -0.65
N GLY A 72 0.82 -4.42 -1.96
CA GLY A 72 2.11 -4.05 -2.55
C GLY A 72 2.51 -2.61 -2.20
N LEU A 73 1.58 -1.65 -2.32
CA LEU A 73 1.81 -0.26 -1.90
C LEU A 73 2.16 -0.18 -0.42
N SER A 74 1.35 -0.81 0.42
CA SER A 74 1.55 -0.91 1.88
C SER A 74 2.95 -1.41 2.22
N LEU A 75 3.39 -2.51 1.57
CA LEU A 75 4.72 -3.07 1.77
C LEU A 75 5.82 -2.07 1.40
N GLU A 76 5.72 -1.44 0.24
CA GLU A 76 6.78 -0.57 -0.26
C GLU A 76 6.89 0.73 0.57
N ILE A 77 5.76 1.28 0.99
CA ILE A 77 5.72 2.49 1.83
C ILE A 77 6.23 2.20 3.25
N GLN A 78 5.90 1.03 3.83
CA GLN A 78 6.43 0.64 5.14
C GLN A 78 7.95 0.43 5.13
N LYS A 79 8.54 -0.07 4.02
CA LYS A 79 10.00 -0.11 3.86
C LYS A 79 10.59 1.30 3.85
N LEU A 80 9.93 2.24 3.19
CA LEU A 80 10.36 3.64 3.20
C LEU A 80 10.35 4.21 4.63
N GLU A 81 9.27 3.99 5.36
CA GLU A 81 9.08 4.44 6.74
C GLU A 81 10.15 3.87 7.69
N HIS A 82 10.38 2.56 7.64
CA HIS A 82 11.19 1.87 8.65
C HIS A 82 12.67 1.71 8.28
N ASP A 83 12.96 1.53 6.99
CA ASP A 83 14.30 1.14 6.56
C ASP A 83 15.03 2.28 5.83
N VAL A 84 14.32 3.07 5.02
CA VAL A 84 14.96 4.07 4.14
C VAL A 84 15.07 5.44 4.81
N LEU A 85 13.95 6.02 5.22
CA LEU A 85 13.91 7.37 5.78
C LEU A 85 14.78 7.52 7.05
N PRO A 86 14.84 6.54 7.98
CA PRO A 86 15.71 6.67 9.15
C PRO A 86 17.20 6.72 8.79
N GLN A 87 17.65 5.95 7.78
CA GLN A 87 19.07 5.92 7.38
C GLN A 87 19.58 7.25 6.81
N LEU A 88 18.67 8.05 6.25
CA LEU A 88 18.99 9.37 5.72
C LEU A 88 19.29 10.40 6.81
N MET A 89 18.82 10.19 8.04
CA MET A 89 19.00 11.11 9.17
C MET A 89 20.23 10.84 10.03
N VAL A 90 20.89 9.69 9.87
CA VAL A 90 22.09 9.33 10.63
C VAL A 90 23.35 10.07 10.13
N GLN A 91 23.23 10.86 9.06
CA GLN A 91 24.35 11.50 8.38
C GLN A 91 24.79 12.78 9.10
N GLU A 92 26.02 12.82 9.63
CA GLU A 92 26.54 13.98 10.37
C GLU A 92 27.19 15.06 9.49
N ALA A 93 28.13 14.66 8.61
CA ALA A 93 28.95 15.61 7.84
C ALA A 93 29.17 15.24 6.37
N LYS A 94 29.07 13.96 6.01
CA LYS A 94 29.23 13.44 4.65
C LYS A 94 28.26 12.30 4.42
N LEU A 95 27.87 12.09 3.17
CA LEU A 95 27.03 10.97 2.77
C LEU A 95 27.81 9.67 2.87
N GLU A 96 27.48 8.88 3.87
CA GLU A 96 28.01 7.54 4.06
C GLU A 96 27.38 6.57 3.07
N ARG A 97 28.06 5.42 2.89
CA ARG A 97 27.60 4.35 2.01
C ARG A 97 26.15 3.92 2.30
N GLY A 98 25.76 3.83 3.58
CA GLY A 98 24.39 3.47 3.97
C GLY A 98 23.35 4.48 3.47
N ALA A 99 23.61 5.78 3.55
CA ALA A 99 22.69 6.78 3.00
C ALA A 99 22.67 6.77 1.46
N LEU A 100 23.78 6.47 0.80
CA LEU A 100 23.78 6.30 -0.65
C LEU A 100 22.91 5.11 -1.07
N GLU A 101 23.03 3.98 -0.39
CA GLU A 101 22.19 2.79 -0.60
C GLU A 101 20.71 3.12 -0.33
N ALA A 102 20.41 3.86 0.75
CA ALA A 102 19.06 4.33 1.06
C ALA A 102 18.49 5.27 -0.03
N LEU A 103 19.29 6.18 -0.61
CA LEU A 103 18.84 7.06 -1.71
C LEU A 103 18.55 6.27 -2.99
N LEU A 104 19.35 5.25 -3.29
CA LEU A 104 19.08 4.37 -4.43
C LEU A 104 17.80 3.55 -4.22
N LEU A 105 17.59 3.03 -2.99
CA LEU A 105 16.36 2.35 -2.62
C LEU A 105 15.15 3.29 -2.71
N MET A 106 15.25 4.52 -2.18
CA MET A 106 14.23 5.55 -2.30
C MET A 106 13.80 5.79 -3.75
N LYS A 107 14.78 5.90 -4.66
CA LYS A 107 14.52 6.09 -6.10
C LYS A 107 13.82 4.88 -6.71
N ASN A 108 14.24 3.67 -6.37
CA ASN A 108 13.58 2.45 -6.83
C ASN A 108 12.14 2.35 -6.30
N SER A 109 11.93 2.67 -5.03
CA SER A 109 10.61 2.73 -4.42
C SER A 109 9.71 3.75 -5.12
N ALA A 110 10.21 4.93 -5.48
CA ALA A 110 9.45 5.93 -6.24
C ALA A 110 8.89 5.36 -7.57
N ILE A 111 9.71 4.60 -8.31
CA ILE A 111 9.30 3.95 -9.56
C ILE A 111 8.24 2.86 -9.28
N THR A 112 8.47 2.02 -8.26
CA THR A 112 7.54 0.96 -7.88
C THR A 112 6.20 1.52 -7.41
N LEU A 113 6.20 2.57 -6.60
CA LEU A 113 5.00 3.24 -6.10
C LEU A 113 4.18 3.84 -7.25
N LEU A 114 4.84 4.54 -8.18
CA LEU A 114 4.17 5.10 -9.35
C LEU A 114 3.54 4.02 -10.23
N HIS A 115 4.22 2.88 -10.40
CA HIS A 115 3.67 1.74 -11.13
C HIS A 115 2.45 1.14 -10.42
N LEU A 116 2.56 0.85 -9.12
CA LEU A 116 1.48 0.27 -8.33
C LEU A 116 0.27 1.21 -8.21
N SER A 117 0.49 2.52 -8.13
CA SER A 117 -0.58 3.52 -8.16
C SER A 117 -1.41 3.43 -9.45
N LYS A 118 -0.74 3.33 -10.60
CA LYS A 118 -1.42 3.12 -11.90
C LYS A 118 -2.21 1.80 -11.92
N CYS A 119 -1.58 0.71 -11.47
CA CYS A 119 -2.26 -0.58 -11.37
C CYS A 119 -3.50 -0.52 -10.45
N PHE A 120 -3.45 0.27 -9.38
CA PHE A 120 -4.59 0.41 -8.47
C PHE A 120 -5.73 1.20 -9.11
N LYS A 121 -5.43 2.33 -9.78
CA LYS A 121 -6.42 3.08 -10.58
C LYS A 121 -7.10 2.19 -11.62
N ASP A 122 -6.32 1.39 -12.34
CA ASP A 122 -6.84 0.47 -13.35
C ASP A 122 -7.76 -0.60 -12.72
N ALA A 123 -7.40 -1.13 -11.56
CA ALA A 123 -8.16 -2.16 -10.86
C ALA A 123 -9.48 -1.63 -10.25
N LEU A 124 -9.50 -0.38 -9.77
CA LEU A 124 -10.71 0.29 -9.29
C LEU A 124 -11.71 0.59 -10.42
N GLY A 125 -11.20 0.85 -11.62
CA GLY A 125 -11.98 1.27 -12.77
C GLY A 125 -12.40 2.75 -12.71
N VAL A 126 -12.93 3.26 -13.84
CA VAL A 126 -13.10 4.70 -14.12
C VAL A 126 -13.85 5.48 -13.05
N LEU A 127 -14.97 4.95 -12.53
CA LEU A 127 -15.84 5.68 -11.59
C LEU A 127 -15.18 5.93 -10.22
N LEU A 128 -14.39 4.99 -9.71
CA LEU A 128 -13.76 5.12 -8.40
C LEU A 128 -12.36 5.73 -8.47
N ALA A 129 -11.74 5.72 -9.65
CA ALA A 129 -10.45 6.35 -9.87
C ALA A 129 -10.49 7.89 -9.70
N GLU A 130 -11.64 8.53 -9.92
CA GLU A 130 -11.80 9.99 -9.73
C GLU A 130 -11.83 10.40 -8.24
N GLU A 131 -12.27 9.50 -7.35
CA GLU A 131 -12.35 9.73 -5.91
C GLU A 131 -11.19 9.08 -5.14
N ASP A 132 -10.27 8.42 -5.84
CA ASP A 132 -9.19 7.65 -5.21
C ASP A 132 -8.08 8.54 -4.65
N LEU A 133 -8.15 8.78 -3.34
CA LEU A 133 -7.14 9.51 -2.58
C LEU A 133 -5.82 8.74 -2.47
N VAL A 134 -5.85 7.39 -2.46
CA VAL A 134 -4.64 6.58 -2.25
C VAL A 134 -3.68 6.80 -3.42
N SER A 135 -4.14 6.63 -4.66
CA SER A 135 -3.26 6.78 -5.82
C SER A 135 -2.75 8.20 -6.00
N ALA A 136 -3.56 9.21 -5.67
CA ALA A 136 -3.13 10.62 -5.74
C ALA A 136 -2.00 10.91 -4.74
N LEU A 137 -2.15 10.48 -3.48
CA LEU A 137 -1.11 10.67 -2.46
C LEU A 137 0.14 9.83 -2.76
N VAL A 138 -0.01 8.62 -3.31
CA VAL A 138 1.12 7.77 -3.73
C VAL A 138 1.86 8.40 -4.91
N GLU A 139 1.17 9.01 -5.86
CA GLU A 139 1.80 9.75 -6.97
C GLU A 139 2.61 10.94 -6.47
N GLU A 140 2.04 11.75 -5.57
CA GLU A 140 2.75 12.86 -4.92
C GLU A 140 3.99 12.35 -4.18
N LEU A 141 3.84 11.33 -3.34
CA LEU A 141 4.95 10.72 -2.62
C LEU A 141 6.04 10.24 -3.60
N SER A 142 5.67 9.55 -4.67
CA SER A 142 6.62 9.05 -5.67
C SER A 142 7.45 10.17 -6.29
N LEU A 143 6.80 11.27 -6.68
CA LEU A 143 7.48 12.44 -7.26
C LEU A 143 8.43 13.09 -6.25
N VAL A 144 8.01 13.24 -5.00
CA VAL A 144 8.84 13.84 -3.95
C VAL A 144 10.07 12.98 -3.65
N LEU A 145 9.91 11.65 -3.60
CA LEU A 145 11.02 10.72 -3.38
C LEU A 145 12.02 10.73 -4.54
N GLU A 146 11.52 10.72 -5.79
CA GLU A 146 12.37 10.79 -6.99
C GLU A 146 13.14 12.11 -7.04
N ASP A 147 12.45 13.25 -6.89
CA ASP A 147 13.06 14.59 -6.85
C ASP A 147 14.14 14.68 -5.77
N THR A 148 13.84 14.17 -4.58
CA THR A 148 14.78 14.17 -3.45
C THR A 148 16.02 13.33 -3.74
N ALA A 149 15.82 12.09 -4.20
CA ALA A 149 16.93 11.20 -4.52
C ALA A 149 17.80 11.77 -5.65
N ASP A 150 17.18 12.27 -6.72
CA ASP A 150 17.90 12.85 -7.85
C ASP A 150 18.66 14.11 -7.46
N HIS A 151 18.07 14.98 -6.64
CA HIS A 151 18.73 16.19 -6.18
C HIS A 151 20.01 15.87 -5.41
N VAL A 152 19.92 14.98 -4.42
CA VAL A 152 21.06 14.63 -3.56
C VAL A 152 22.14 13.86 -4.33
N LEU A 153 21.74 12.95 -5.22
CA LEU A 153 22.68 12.16 -6.03
C LEU A 153 23.38 12.98 -7.12
N LYS A 154 22.70 13.97 -7.72
CA LYS A 154 23.25 14.79 -8.81
C LYS A 154 23.97 16.04 -8.33
N TYR A 155 23.54 16.66 -7.24
CA TYR A 155 24.05 17.98 -6.81
C TYR A 155 24.75 17.89 -5.45
N ASN A 156 26.08 17.73 -5.50
CA ASN A 156 27.02 17.93 -4.38
C ASN A 156 26.70 17.22 -3.05
N CYS A 157 25.79 16.24 -3.03
CA CYS A 157 25.44 15.51 -1.81
C CYS A 157 25.00 16.46 -0.68
N ASP A 158 24.13 17.44 -0.98
CA ASP A 158 23.69 18.44 0.01
C ASP A 158 22.82 17.82 1.12
N ILE A 159 23.49 17.41 2.21
CA ILE A 159 22.87 16.83 3.40
C ILE A 159 21.98 17.86 4.13
N ALA A 160 22.30 19.16 4.06
CA ALA A 160 21.50 20.19 4.70
C ALA A 160 20.13 20.30 4.03
N TRP A 161 20.10 20.23 2.70
CA TRP A 161 18.86 20.18 1.93
C TRP A 161 18.03 18.93 2.26
N LEU A 162 18.67 17.76 2.33
CA LEU A 162 18.00 16.50 2.69
C LEU A 162 17.36 16.55 4.08
N ARG A 163 18.05 17.14 5.07
CA ARG A 163 17.52 17.30 6.44
C ARG A 163 16.28 18.19 6.50
N VAL A 164 16.20 19.23 5.66
CA VAL A 164 15.03 20.12 5.60
C VAL A 164 13.83 19.41 4.95
N ARG A 165 14.08 18.56 3.93
CA ARG A 165 13.05 17.79 3.22
C ARG A 165 12.54 16.58 3.99
N HIS A 166 13.37 15.99 4.86
CA HIS A 166 13.06 14.74 5.56
C HIS A 166 11.73 14.75 6.32
N PRO A 167 11.41 15.74 7.17
CA PRO A 167 10.14 15.76 7.90
C PRO A 167 8.92 15.75 6.98
N TRP A 168 9.02 16.40 5.82
CA TRP A 168 7.93 16.42 4.84
C TRP A 168 7.74 15.04 4.18
N MET A 169 8.82 14.34 3.86
CA MET A 169 8.73 12.96 3.34
C MET A 169 8.12 12.01 4.36
N VAL A 170 8.51 12.12 5.65
CA VAL A 170 7.91 11.32 6.73
C VAL A 170 6.41 11.60 6.81
N GLN A 171 6.00 12.87 6.80
CA GLN A 171 4.58 13.22 6.86
C GLN A 171 3.79 12.66 5.67
N LEU A 172 4.33 12.72 4.44
CA LEU A 172 3.68 12.15 3.27
C LEU A 172 3.53 10.63 3.40
N VAL A 173 4.58 9.93 3.84
CA VAL A 173 4.54 8.49 4.10
C VAL A 173 3.44 8.15 5.12
N THR A 174 3.40 8.86 6.25
CA THR A 174 2.36 8.66 7.28
C THR A 174 0.96 8.93 6.72
N ASN A 175 0.76 10.03 5.99
CA ASN A 175 -0.53 10.37 5.39
C ASN A 175 -1.03 9.25 4.46
N VAL A 176 -0.15 8.73 3.59
CA VAL A 176 -0.54 7.62 2.69
C VAL A 176 -0.88 6.37 3.49
N LEU A 177 -0.05 6.01 4.47
CA LEU A 177 -0.27 4.81 5.29
C LEU A 177 -1.58 4.85 6.07
N GLU A 178 -1.99 6.02 6.56
CA GLU A 178 -3.24 6.22 7.32
C GLU A 178 -4.47 6.37 6.42
N THR A 179 -4.31 6.55 5.11
CA THR A 179 -5.41 6.80 4.19
C THR A 179 -6.33 5.57 4.09
N PRO A 180 -7.65 5.71 4.35
CA PRO A 180 -8.61 4.64 4.15
C PRO A 180 -8.68 4.18 2.69
N VAL A 181 -8.92 2.88 2.49
CA VAL A 181 -8.97 2.29 1.15
C VAL A 181 -10.41 1.92 0.84
N ARG A 182 -10.90 2.33 -0.32
CA ARG A 182 -12.18 1.90 -0.86
C ARG A 182 -11.93 1.00 -2.07
N PHE A 183 -12.79 0.00 -2.22
CA PHE A 183 -12.77 -0.91 -3.34
C PHE A 183 -14.09 -0.78 -4.11
N ARG A 184 -14.10 -1.30 -5.34
CA ARG A 184 -15.32 -1.34 -6.15
C ARG A 184 -16.35 -2.26 -5.50
N ASP A 185 -17.52 -1.73 -5.15
CA ASP A 185 -18.64 -2.58 -4.74
C ASP A 185 -19.13 -3.32 -5.99
N SER A 186 -18.88 -4.63 -6.04
CA SER A 186 -19.36 -5.51 -7.12
C SER A 186 -20.89 -5.67 -7.17
N ASN A 187 -21.65 -5.04 -6.26
CA ASN A 187 -23.12 -5.11 -6.21
C ASN A 187 -23.84 -3.90 -6.85
N GLU A 188 -23.11 -2.93 -7.42
CA GLU A 188 -23.65 -1.85 -8.26
C GLU A 188 -23.29 -2.07 -9.74
#